data_AF-A0A2E0ELC0-F1
#
_entry.id   AF-A0A2E0ELC0-F1
#
_cell.length_a   1.000
_cell.length_b   1.000
_cell.length_c   1.000
_cell.angle_alpha   90.00
_cell.angle_beta   90.00
_cell.angle_gamma   90.00
#
_symmetry.space_group_name_H-M   'P 1'
#
loop_
_entity.id
_entity.type
_entity.pdbx_description
1 polymer ?
#
loop_
_entity_poly.entity_id
_entity_poly.type
_entity_poly.pdbx_seq_one_letter_code
_entity_poly.pdbx_strand_id
1 'polypeptide(L)'
;MAKEKKEKTKKKKSSTLVVILLMLASLAMIVFFQMTFVFFLVGMLPSIVVLFIDNTESKHQFHTIFACNFSGVLPFVMQLIAGHNQTSEMYYMIKDVQVLFIMWFSAGMGYALFAIAPKIAQMLIMSVNERRMHHFKHIQENLLQEWGTGIAYIDEEDALRHSNAQSDA
;
A
#
# COMPACT_ATOMS: atom_id res chain seq x y z
N MET A 1 -9.37 15.28 -44.72
CA MET A 1 -9.83 16.26 -43.70
C MET A 1 -9.88 15.55 -42.36
N ALA A 2 -8.76 15.59 -41.63
CA ALA A 2 -8.58 14.94 -40.33
C ALA A 2 -9.21 15.80 -39.22
N LYS A 3 -10.11 15.21 -38.43
CA LYS A 3 -10.62 15.83 -37.20
C LYS A 3 -9.69 15.44 -36.05
N GLU A 4 -8.86 16.39 -35.62
CA GLU A 4 -8.07 16.30 -34.40
C GLU A 4 -8.99 16.09 -33.18
N LYS A 5 -8.78 14.98 -32.49
CA LYS A 5 -9.40 14.66 -31.21
C LYS A 5 -8.59 15.41 -30.14
N LYS A 6 -9.05 16.60 -29.72
CA LYS A 6 -8.47 17.35 -28.60
C LYS A 6 -8.59 16.53 -27.31
N GLU A 7 -7.49 15.91 -26.92
CA GLU A 7 -7.29 15.31 -25.61
C GLU A 7 -7.40 16.41 -24.54
N LYS A 8 -8.44 16.32 -23.72
CA LYS A 8 -8.64 17.25 -22.59
C LYS A 8 -7.59 16.92 -21.53
N THR A 9 -6.47 17.61 -21.58
CA THR A 9 -5.48 17.67 -20.50
C THR A 9 -6.17 18.09 -19.20
N LYS A 10 -6.26 17.15 -18.25
CA LYS A 10 -6.79 17.41 -16.90
C LYS A 10 -5.91 18.48 -16.24
N LYS A 11 -6.44 19.69 -16.11
CA LYS A 11 -5.80 20.79 -15.37
C LYS A 11 -5.46 20.31 -13.95
N LYS A 12 -4.16 20.21 -13.65
CA LYS A 12 -3.59 19.95 -12.31
C LYS A 12 -3.92 21.16 -11.42
N LYS A 13 -5.12 21.18 -10.85
CA LYS A 13 -5.64 22.31 -10.06
C LYS A 13 -4.99 22.29 -8.67
N SER A 14 -3.99 23.16 -8.50
CA SER A 14 -3.60 23.87 -7.27
C SER A 14 -3.33 23.05 -6.01
N SER A 15 -2.18 22.36 -5.97
CA SER A 15 -1.59 21.83 -4.73
C SER A 15 -1.48 22.91 -3.63
N THR A 16 -1.13 24.16 -3.99
CA THR A 16 -1.04 25.29 -3.04
C THR A 16 -2.39 25.69 -2.44
N LEU A 17 -3.49 25.65 -3.20
CA LEU A 17 -4.82 25.99 -2.68
C LEU A 17 -5.30 24.91 -1.71
N VAL A 18 -5.05 23.63 -2.03
CA VAL A 18 -5.35 22.51 -1.11
C VAL A 18 -4.55 22.64 0.18
N VAL A 19 -3.27 23.03 0.11
CA VAL A 19 -2.43 23.28 1.30
C VAL A 19 -2.93 24.47 2.12
N ILE A 20 -3.27 25.59 1.48
CA ILE A 20 -3.82 26.78 2.17
C ILE A 20 -5.17 26.43 2.83
N LEU A 21 -6.05 25.71 2.14
CA LEU A 21 -7.33 25.26 2.67
C LEU A 21 -7.11 24.32 3.87
N LEU A 22 -6.16 23.39 3.79
CA LEU A 22 -5.81 22.50 4.89
C LEU A 22 -5.24 23.27 6.09
N MET A 23 -4.40 24.29 5.87
CA MET A 23 -3.90 25.14 6.96
C MET A 23 -5.01 25.98 7.60
N LEU A 24 -5.95 26.50 6.80
CA LEU A 24 -7.08 27.26 7.33
C LEU A 24 -8.03 26.36 8.14
N ALA A 25 -8.27 25.14 7.64
CA ALA A 25 -9.05 24.13 8.31
C ALA A 25 -8.39 23.67 9.62
N SER A 26 -7.07 23.44 9.64
CA SER A 26 -6.35 23.09 10.86
C SER A 26 -6.41 24.22 11.89
N LEU A 27 -6.28 25.49 11.46
CA LEU A 27 -6.40 26.64 12.36
C LEU A 27 -7.81 26.76 12.96
N ALA A 28 -8.87 26.57 12.17
CA ALA A 28 -10.25 26.56 12.65
C ALA A 28 -10.49 25.41 13.66
N MET A 29 -9.91 24.24 13.40
CA MET A 29 -9.99 23.09 14.31
C MET A 29 -9.25 23.35 15.64
N ILE A 30 -8.12 24.05 15.63
CA ILE A 30 -7.41 24.45 16.86
C ILE A 30 -8.27 25.38 17.70
N VAL A 31 -8.98 26.32 17.10
CA VAL A 31 -9.85 27.25 17.84
C VAL A 31 -11.04 26.52 18.47
N PHE A 32 -11.59 25.53 17.79
CA PHE A 32 -12.80 24.82 18.23
C PHE A 32 -12.52 23.64 19.17
N PHE A 33 -11.50 22.83 18.87
CA PHE A 33 -11.10 21.64 19.65
C PHE A 33 -9.91 21.88 20.59
N GLN A 34 -9.36 23.10 20.62
CA GLN A 34 -8.29 23.54 21.52
C GLN A 34 -7.08 22.57 21.52
N MET A 35 -6.74 22.03 22.69
CA MET A 35 -5.55 21.19 22.91
C MET A 35 -5.71 19.77 22.36
N THR A 36 -6.94 19.31 22.14
CA THR A 36 -7.22 17.97 21.58
C THR A 36 -6.68 17.79 20.17
N PHE A 37 -6.71 18.86 19.37
CA PHE A 37 -6.12 18.82 18.02
C PHE A 37 -4.59 18.72 18.05
N VAL A 38 -3.93 19.36 19.02
CA VAL A 38 -2.48 19.26 19.19
C VAL A 38 -2.08 17.83 19.55
N PHE A 39 -2.81 17.22 20.49
CA PHE A 39 -2.63 15.81 20.84
C PHE A 39 -2.82 14.89 19.63
N PHE A 40 -3.87 15.11 18.85
CA PHE A 40 -4.12 14.36 17.60
C PHE A 40 -2.96 14.49 16.61
N LEU A 41 -2.42 15.69 16.40
CA LEU A 41 -1.27 15.89 15.51
C LEU A 41 -0.03 15.13 15.98
N VAL A 42 0.25 15.12 17.29
CA VAL A 42 1.36 14.37 17.87
C VAL A 42 1.20 12.87 17.63
N GLY A 43 -0.02 12.34 17.82
CA GLY A 43 -0.31 10.94 17.53
C GLY A 43 -0.20 10.57 16.06
N MET A 44 -0.60 11.48 15.18
CA MET A 44 -0.57 11.26 13.74
C MET A 44 0.80 11.53 13.10
N LEU A 45 1.82 11.97 13.86
CA LEU A 45 3.18 12.24 13.36
C LEU A 45 3.74 11.12 12.47
N PRO A 46 3.68 9.82 12.84
CA PRO A 46 4.19 8.74 12.01
C PRO A 46 3.53 8.68 10.62
N SER A 47 2.22 8.92 10.54
CA SER A 47 1.49 8.91 9.26
C SER A 47 1.78 10.14 8.42
N ILE A 48 1.99 11.29 9.06
CA ILE A 48 2.41 12.52 8.39
C ILE A 48 3.79 12.32 7.76
N VAL A 49 4.73 11.68 8.47
CA VAL A 49 6.06 11.35 7.92
C VAL A 49 5.92 10.47 6.68
N VAL A 50 5.08 9.44 6.72
CA VAL A 50 4.83 8.56 5.56
C VAL A 50 4.20 9.32 4.38
N LEU A 51 3.33 10.30 4.63
CA LEU A 51 2.73 11.10 3.55
C LEU A 51 3.78 11.78 2.65
N PHE A 52 4.91 12.16 3.24
CA PHE A 52 6.04 12.80 2.56
C PHE A 52 7.05 11.80 1.98
N ILE A 53 7.18 10.61 2.58
CA ILE A 53 8.12 9.57 2.12
C ILE A 53 7.53 8.74 0.98
N ASP A 54 6.21 8.50 0.97
CA ASP A 54 5.56 7.63 0.00
C ASP A 54 5.54 8.26 -1.39
N ASN A 55 6.39 7.73 -2.27
CA ASN A 55 6.53 8.12 -3.67
C ASN A 55 5.67 7.28 -4.63
N THR A 56 4.79 6.41 -4.11
CA THR A 56 3.91 5.58 -4.95
C THR A 56 2.80 6.44 -5.58
N GLU A 57 2.48 6.24 -6.86
CA GLU A 57 1.47 7.05 -7.58
C GLU A 57 0.10 7.09 -6.88
N SER A 58 -0.31 5.96 -6.30
CA SER A 58 -1.60 5.76 -5.63
C SER A 58 -1.50 5.85 -4.10
N LYS A 59 -0.32 6.11 -3.54
CA LYS A 59 -0.05 6.25 -2.10
C LYS A 59 -0.64 5.14 -1.21
N HIS A 60 -0.62 3.89 -1.68
CA HIS A 60 -1.19 2.77 -0.93
C HIS A 60 -0.53 2.57 0.44
N GLN A 61 0.78 2.80 0.54
CA GLN A 61 1.52 2.71 1.80
C GLN A 61 1.01 3.74 2.80
N PHE A 62 0.85 5.00 2.38
CA PHE A 62 0.26 6.03 3.21
C PHE A 62 -1.15 5.66 3.68
N HIS A 63 -2.04 5.22 2.79
CA HIS A 63 -3.42 4.93 3.16
C HIS A 63 -3.55 3.83 4.21
N THR A 64 -2.78 2.74 4.08
CA THR A 64 -2.77 1.65 5.07
C THR A 64 -2.26 2.13 6.42
N ILE A 65 -1.11 2.82 6.44
CA ILE A 65 -0.49 3.27 7.68
C ILE A 65 -1.33 4.36 8.35
N PHE A 66 -1.93 5.26 7.56
CA PHE A 66 -2.83 6.30 8.04
C PHE A 66 -4.06 5.68 8.73
N ALA A 67 -4.71 4.70 8.11
CA ALA A 67 -5.88 4.04 8.70
C ALA A 67 -5.55 3.33 10.02
N CYS A 68 -4.42 2.60 10.07
CA CYS A 68 -3.97 1.92 11.28
C CYS A 68 -3.57 2.88 12.40
N ASN A 69 -2.83 3.95 12.09
CA ASN A 69 -2.47 4.94 13.11
C ASN A 69 -3.72 5.66 13.63
N PHE A 70 -4.58 6.12 12.72
CA PHE A 70 -5.80 6.83 13.05
C PHE A 70 -6.73 6.01 13.97
N SER A 71 -6.87 4.70 13.73
CA SER A 71 -7.67 3.84 14.61
C SER A 71 -7.10 3.73 16.03
N GLY A 72 -5.77 3.76 16.19
CA GLY A 72 -5.12 3.75 17.51
C GLY A 72 -5.16 5.09 18.23
N VAL A 73 -5.18 6.22 17.50
CA VAL A 73 -5.29 7.57 18.08
C VAL A 73 -6.73 7.91 18.49
N LEU A 74 -7.71 7.41 17.73
CA LEU A 74 -9.14 7.68 17.91
C LEU A 74 -9.68 7.51 19.34
N PRO A 75 -9.47 6.38 20.04
CA PRO A 75 -10.06 6.18 21.37
C PRO A 75 -9.59 7.22 22.39
N PHE A 76 -8.32 7.61 22.35
CA PHE A 76 -7.76 8.63 23.24
C PHE A 76 -8.28 10.03 22.91
N VAL A 77 -8.43 10.34 21.62
CA VAL A 77 -9.05 11.60 21.20
C VAL A 77 -10.51 11.67 21.66
N MET A 78 -11.27 10.59 21.51
CA MET A 78 -12.67 10.53 21.96
C MET A 78 -12.80 10.68 23.46
N GLN A 79 -11.87 10.09 24.23
CA GLN A 79 -11.80 10.28 25.68
C GLN A 79 -11.58 11.75 26.06
N LEU A 80 -10.68 12.45 25.35
CA LEU A 80 -10.37 13.85 25.63
C LEU A 80 -11.53 14.80 25.23
N ILE A 81 -12.24 14.48 24.15
CA ILE A 81 -13.45 15.21 23.74
C ILE A 81 -14.56 15.04 24.78
N ALA A 82 -14.76 13.82 25.29
CA ALA A 82 -15.75 13.54 26.33
C ALA A 82 -15.38 14.15 27.70
N GLY A 83 -14.08 14.27 28.00
CA GLY A 83 -13.52 14.84 29.22
C GLY A 83 -13.54 16.39 29.30
N HIS A 84 -14.28 17.07 28.42
CA HIS A 84 -14.34 18.55 28.32
C HIS A 84 -13.03 19.21 27.85
N ASN A 85 -12.14 18.48 27.16
CA ASN A 85 -10.89 19.00 26.58
C ASN A 85 -9.97 19.73 27.59
N GLN A 86 -9.94 19.29 28.85
CA GLN A 86 -9.10 19.93 29.86
C GLN A 86 -7.61 19.79 29.51
N THR A 87 -6.88 20.89 29.62
CA THR A 87 -5.44 20.94 29.32
C THR A 87 -4.59 20.05 30.24
N SER A 88 -5.05 19.87 31.48
CA SER A 88 -4.44 18.98 32.48
C SER A 88 -4.52 17.52 32.06
N GLU A 89 -5.70 17.04 31.64
CA GLU A 89 -5.92 15.65 31.22
C GLU A 89 -5.06 15.28 30.01
N MET A 90 -5.00 16.16 29.01
CA MET A 90 -4.11 15.97 27.86
C MET A 90 -2.65 15.82 28.30
N TYR A 91 -2.18 16.66 29.22
CA TYR A 91 -0.80 16.63 29.69
C TYR A 91 -0.47 15.32 30.42
N TYR A 92 -1.42 14.79 31.19
CA TYR A 92 -1.28 13.47 31.81
C TYR A 92 -1.22 12.36 30.75
N MET A 93 -2.09 12.38 29.74
CA MET A 93 -2.10 11.37 28.67
C MET A 93 -0.82 11.39 27.82
N ILE A 94 -0.29 12.57 27.49
CA ILE A 94 0.98 12.68 26.73
C ILE A 94 2.16 12.13 27.53
N LYS A 95 2.16 12.28 28.86
CA LYS A 95 3.22 11.76 29.71
C LYS A 95 3.09 10.27 30.00
N ASP A 96 1.93 9.69 29.74
CA ASP A 96 1.71 8.27 29.94
C ASP A 96 2.40 7.47 28.82
N VAL A 97 3.42 6.71 29.22
CA VAL A 97 4.15 5.79 28.33
C VAL A 97 3.21 4.78 27.68
N GLN A 98 2.17 4.31 28.37
CA GLN A 98 1.25 3.31 27.83
C GLN A 98 0.43 3.91 26.68
N VAL A 99 -0.07 5.13 26.84
CA VAL A 99 -0.84 5.85 25.81
C VAL A 99 0.02 6.06 24.57
N LEU A 100 1.24 6.60 24.74
CA LEU A 100 2.16 6.82 23.62
C LEU A 100 2.55 5.51 22.93
N PHE A 101 2.79 4.45 23.71
CA PHE A 101 3.13 3.14 23.18
C PHE A 101 2.01 2.59 22.30
N ILE A 102 0.76 2.54 22.79
CA ILE A 102 -0.38 2.02 22.03
C ILE A 102 -0.58 2.82 20.73
N MET A 103 -0.47 4.14 20.84
CA MET A 103 -0.68 5.06 19.73
C MET A 103 0.37 4.90 18.63
N TRP A 104 1.65 4.79 18.97
CA TRP A 104 2.70 4.60 17.97
C TRP A 104 2.82 3.14 17.52
N PHE A 105 2.44 2.19 18.37
CA PHE A 105 2.37 0.78 18.02
C PHE A 105 1.34 0.53 16.91
N SER A 106 0.19 1.19 16.94
CA SER A 106 -0.80 1.06 15.86
C SER A 106 -0.24 1.54 14.51
N ALA A 107 0.56 2.62 14.51
CA ALA A 107 1.25 3.09 13.31
C ALA A 107 2.31 2.08 12.83
N GLY A 108 3.10 1.52 13.75
CA GLY A 108 4.06 0.45 13.46
C GLY A 108 3.40 -0.80 12.89
N MET A 109 2.21 -1.14 13.38
CA MET A 109 1.42 -2.26 12.88
C MET A 109 0.91 -2.02 11.46
N GLY A 110 0.58 -0.78 11.10
CA GLY A 110 0.32 -0.41 9.70
C GLY A 110 1.52 -0.65 8.79
N TYR A 111 2.74 -0.33 9.26
CA TYR A 111 3.97 -0.59 8.52
C TYR A 111 4.23 -2.09 8.36
N ALA A 112 4.07 -2.85 9.44
CA ALA A 112 4.17 -4.31 9.43
C ALA A 112 3.18 -4.93 8.44
N LEU A 113 1.91 -4.46 8.44
CA LEU A 113 0.89 -4.96 7.52
C LEU A 113 1.27 -4.69 6.06
N PHE A 114 1.77 -3.49 5.75
CA PHE A 114 2.24 -3.16 4.42
C PHE A 114 3.45 -4.02 3.98
N ALA A 115 4.37 -4.34 4.89
CA ALA A 115 5.53 -5.18 4.60
C ALA A 115 5.18 -6.67 4.43
N ILE A 116 4.16 -7.16 5.15
CA ILE A 116 3.74 -8.57 5.14
C ILE A 116 2.80 -8.86 3.96
N ALA A 117 1.92 -7.93 3.60
CA ALA A 117 0.94 -8.10 2.51
C ALA A 117 1.54 -8.65 1.18
N PRO A 118 2.62 -8.11 0.61
CA PRO A 118 3.18 -8.64 -0.63
C PRO A 118 3.80 -10.03 -0.45
N LYS A 119 4.38 -10.35 0.72
CA LYS A 119 4.94 -11.68 0.99
C LYS A 119 3.86 -12.75 1.00
N ILE A 120 2.71 -12.46 1.62
CA ILE A 120 1.55 -13.36 1.62
C ILE A 120 1.03 -13.54 0.18
N ALA A 121 0.91 -12.45 -0.58
CA ALA A 121 0.46 -12.51 -1.97
C ALA A 121 1.38 -13.39 -2.82
N GLN A 122 2.70 -13.24 -2.68
CA GLN A 122 3.69 -14.08 -3.38
C GLN A 122 3.53 -15.56 -3.04
N MET A 123 3.40 -15.90 -1.74
CA MET A 123 3.21 -17.29 -1.31
C MET A 123 1.94 -17.91 -1.93
N LEU A 124 0.84 -17.16 -1.98
CA LEU A 124 -0.41 -17.64 -2.58
C LEU A 124 -0.29 -17.83 -4.10
N ILE A 125 0.35 -16.88 -4.79
CA ILE A 125 0.57 -16.97 -6.24
C ILE A 125 1.47 -18.17 -6.58
N MET A 126 2.55 -18.39 -5.81
CA MET A 126 3.42 -19.55 -5.99
C MET A 126 2.65 -20.87 -5.83
N SER A 127 1.82 -21.00 -4.79
CA SER A 127 1.00 -22.21 -4.61
C SER A 127 0.01 -22.45 -5.75
N VAL A 128 -0.61 -21.39 -6.28
CA VAL A 128 -1.50 -21.51 -7.44
C VAL A 128 -0.72 -21.89 -8.70
N ASN A 129 0.46 -21.31 -8.91
CA ASN A 129 1.31 -21.60 -10.06
C ASN A 129 1.82 -23.04 -10.05
N GLU A 130 2.19 -23.58 -8.88
CA GLU A 130 2.57 -24.99 -8.73
C GLU A 130 1.45 -25.91 -9.19
N ARG A 131 0.21 -25.67 -8.76
CA ARG A 131 -0.96 -26.46 -9.20
C ARG A 131 -1.18 -26.40 -10.71
N ARG A 132 -1.04 -25.21 -11.30
CA ARG A 132 -1.15 -25.03 -12.76
C ARG A 132 -0.04 -25.76 -13.50
N MET A 133 1.19 -25.72 -12.98
CA MET A 133 2.33 -26.42 -13.56
C MET A 133 2.13 -27.93 -13.55
N HIS A 134 1.65 -28.50 -12.43
CA HIS A 134 1.29 -29.92 -12.36
C HIS A 134 0.18 -30.30 -13.35
N HIS A 135 -0.83 -29.44 -13.52
CA HIS A 135 -1.89 -29.67 -14.49
C HIS A 135 -1.37 -29.71 -15.93
N PHE A 136 -0.54 -28.74 -16.32
CA PHE A 136 0.07 -28.73 -17.66
C PHE A 136 1.00 -29.92 -17.88
N LYS A 137 1.77 -30.31 -16.86
CA LYS A 137 2.64 -31.49 -16.94
C LYS A 137 1.83 -32.77 -17.16
N HIS A 138 0.71 -32.95 -16.46
CA HIS A 138 -0.17 -34.09 -16.69
C HIS A 138 -0.81 -34.09 -18.08
N ILE A 139 -1.20 -32.93 -18.61
CA ILE A 139 -1.69 -32.83 -19.99
C ILE A 139 -0.59 -33.23 -20.98
N GLN A 140 0.63 -32.75 -20.79
CA GLN A 140 1.78 -33.12 -21.63
C GLN A 140 2.05 -34.64 -21.58
N GLU A 141 2.05 -35.23 -20.38
CA GLU A 141 2.24 -36.68 -20.19
C GLU A 141 1.15 -37.50 -20.90
N ASN A 142 -0.12 -37.09 -20.78
CA ASN A 142 -1.24 -37.76 -21.44
C ASN A 142 -1.16 -37.66 -22.97
N LEU A 143 -0.84 -36.47 -23.50
CA LEU A 143 -0.66 -36.27 -24.94
C LEU A 143 0.50 -37.10 -25.48
N LEU A 144 1.60 -37.21 -24.73
CA LEU A 144 2.74 -38.05 -25.09
C LEU A 144 2.36 -39.55 -25.12
N GLN A 145 1.50 -39.99 -24.21
CA GLN A 145 0.96 -41.36 -24.22
C GLN A 145 0.04 -41.62 -25.42
N GLU A 146 -0.87 -40.70 -25.72
CA GLU A 146 -1.86 -40.86 -26.78
C GLU A 146 -1.25 -40.77 -28.18
N TRP A 147 -0.30 -39.85 -28.39
CA TRP A 147 0.25 -39.54 -29.72
C TRP A 147 1.64 -40.14 -29.97
N GLY A 148 2.25 -40.74 -28.94
CA GLY A 148 3.59 -41.32 -29.00
C GLY A 148 4.71 -40.28 -28.94
N THR A 149 5.90 -40.73 -28.56
CA THR A 149 7.10 -39.88 -28.35
C THR A 149 7.64 -39.21 -29.61
N GLY A 150 7.16 -39.61 -30.79
CA GLY A 150 7.63 -39.08 -32.08
C GLY A 150 7.39 -37.58 -32.28
N ILE A 151 6.45 -36.98 -31.56
CA ILE A 151 6.14 -35.53 -31.66
C ILE A 151 7.04 -34.69 -30.75
N ALA A 152 7.45 -35.22 -29.58
CA ALA A 152 8.34 -34.50 -28.66
C ALA A 152 9.78 -34.35 -29.21
N TYR A 153 10.22 -35.30 -30.03
CA TYR A 153 11.54 -35.27 -30.66
C TYR A 153 11.70 -34.13 -31.70
N ILE A 154 10.59 -33.73 -32.33
CA ILE A 154 10.58 -32.67 -33.35
C ILE A 154 10.96 -31.32 -32.73
N ASP A 155 10.49 -31.03 -31.52
CA ASP A 155 10.74 -29.75 -30.84
C ASP A 155 12.21 -29.63 -30.35
N GLU A 156 12.81 -30.73 -29.87
CA GLU A 156 14.22 -30.75 -29.47
C GLU A 156 15.18 -30.66 -30.67
N GLU A 157 14.91 -31.40 -31.76
CA GLU A 157 15.76 -31.38 -32.95
C GLU A 157 15.69 -30.04 -33.70
N ASP A 158 14.51 -29.42 -33.77
CA ASP A 158 14.34 -28.09 -34.37
C ASP A 158 14.94 -26.98 -33.48
N ALA A 159 14.84 -27.06 -32.16
CA ALA A 159 15.51 -26.13 -31.24
C ALA A 159 17.05 -26.20 -31.36
N LEU A 160 17.60 -27.41 -31.52
CA LEU A 160 19.05 -27.62 -31.74
C LEU A 160 19.51 -27.12 -33.11
N ARG A 161 18.69 -27.26 -34.15
CA ARG A 161 18.98 -26.71 -35.50
C ARG A 161 19.02 -25.19 -35.50
N HIS A 162 18.08 -24.53 -34.84
CA HIS A 162 18.06 -23.07 -34.73
C HIS A 162 19.22 -22.53 -33.90
N SER A 163 19.62 -23.22 -32.83
CA SER A 163 20.84 -22.92 -32.04
C SER A 163 22.12 -22.98 -32.90
N ASN A 164 22.30 -24.06 -33.66
CA ASN A 164 23.50 -24.25 -34.48
C ASN A 164 23.54 -23.28 -35.67
N ALA A 165 22.40 -23.01 -36.32
CA ALA A 165 22.32 -22.03 -37.40
C ALA A 165 22.63 -20.59 -36.96
N GLN A 166 22.48 -20.27 -35.66
CA GLN A 166 22.82 -18.98 -35.08
C GLN A 166 24.28 -18.89 -34.63
N SER A 167 24.97 -20.02 -34.51
CA SER A 167 26.40 -20.11 -34.19
C SER A 167 27.30 -20.07 -35.44
N ASP A 168 26.74 -20.37 -36.63
CA ASP A 168 27.45 -20.43 -37.91
C ASP A 168 27.33 -19.13 -38.75
N ALA A 169 26.70 -18.08 -38.22
CA ALA A 169 26.54 -16.76 -38.84
C ALA A 169 27.36 -15.68 -38.09
#